data_AF-A0A7W1PP25-F1
#
_entry.id   AF-A0A7W1PP25-F1
#
_cell.length_a   1.000
_cell.length_b   1.000
_cell.length_c   1.000
_cell.angle_alpha   90.00
_cell.angle_beta   90.00
_cell.angle_gamma   90.00
#
_symmetry.space_group_name_H-M   'P 1'
#
loop_
_entity.id
_entity.type
_entity.pdbx_description
1 polymer ?
#
loop_
_entity_poly.entity_id
_entity_poly.type
_entity_poly.pdbx_seq_one_letter_code
_entity_poly.pdbx_strand_id
1 'polypeptide(L)'
;MSEATLNPTEVPAVPAAPQWDPFQLMDRMDEEALRRELDGVAASELVYVVQEGGQEVVGLSKSGVDECCMALVSQGQVIREENLQYELIGEGDDREALFKVKAARFAVSPAGQEVRLDQVIGVKRQPLYYDPSQLDLDSRVPSKKYRGKTYRELLEFAEGRDYLAWMAENFGESEIREFVRRILAGEEVVAQRGRQLNPHWYEAGAMKAARNARFRLIPGSVRAQVIASARQAGQARVVDAQAGTLRGVAKAVPVQPEAAPVAAPAAAPVERSEAVSRVGPYAPTEKQVAFYQRLAESPVFSEEERRGALEWLATKATRQTIKDQIDWLKRQVETRRSHRAGESAA
;
A
#
# COMPACT_ATOMS: atom_id res chain seq x y z
N MET A 1 -36.93 -53.10 31.06
CA MET A 1 -36.27 -52.82 29.78
C MET A 1 -36.24 -51.31 29.64
N SER A 2 -35.09 -50.71 29.92
CA SER A 2 -34.94 -49.25 29.92
C SER A 2 -34.25 -48.87 28.61
N GLU A 3 -34.99 -48.18 27.74
CA GLU A 3 -34.48 -47.66 26.47
C GLU A 3 -33.45 -46.56 26.76
N ALA A 4 -32.22 -46.80 26.32
CA ALA A 4 -31.15 -45.82 26.34
C ALA A 4 -31.32 -44.88 25.13
N THR A 5 -31.78 -43.67 25.40
CA THR A 5 -31.84 -42.59 24.40
C THR A 5 -30.42 -42.14 24.07
N LEU A 6 -29.95 -42.49 22.87
CA LEU A 6 -28.67 -42.02 22.34
C LEU A 6 -28.82 -40.54 21.95
N ASN A 7 -28.05 -39.67 22.61
CA ASN A 7 -27.94 -38.27 22.22
C ASN A 7 -27.32 -38.16 20.81
N PRO A 8 -27.91 -37.37 19.90
CA PRO A 8 -27.35 -37.15 18.59
C PRO A 8 -26.01 -36.42 18.71
N THR A 9 -25.02 -36.98 18.03
CA THR A 9 -23.65 -36.50 17.93
C THR A 9 -23.65 -35.04 17.45
N GLU A 10 -23.16 -34.14 18.31
CA GLU A 10 -22.87 -32.75 17.97
C GLU A 10 -21.81 -32.74 16.86
N VAL A 11 -22.23 -32.42 15.63
CA VAL A 11 -21.31 -32.17 14.52
C VAL A 11 -20.62 -30.84 14.82
N PRO A 12 -19.27 -30.80 14.91
CA PRO A 12 -18.56 -29.55 15.19
C PRO A 12 -18.85 -28.55 14.07
N ALA A 13 -19.43 -27.41 14.43
CA ALA A 13 -19.70 -26.33 13.50
C ALA A 13 -18.40 -25.88 12.84
N VAL A 14 -18.34 -25.94 11.51
CA VAL A 14 -17.23 -25.39 10.72
C VAL A 14 -17.11 -23.91 11.09
N PRO A 15 -15.94 -23.43 11.56
CA PRO A 15 -15.78 -22.03 11.92
C PRO A 15 -16.07 -21.17 10.69
N ALA A 16 -17.08 -20.30 10.80
CA ALA A 16 -17.40 -19.34 9.76
C ALA A 16 -16.14 -18.50 9.49
N ALA A 17 -15.79 -18.35 8.20
CA ALA A 17 -14.70 -17.47 7.82
C ALA A 17 -14.91 -16.09 8.46
N PRO A 18 -13.85 -15.44 8.96
CA PRO A 18 -13.99 -14.13 9.58
C PRO A 18 -14.69 -13.20 8.59
N GLN A 19 -15.73 -12.51 9.06
CA GLN A 19 -16.47 -11.53 8.26
C GLN A 19 -15.72 -10.20 8.37
N TRP A 20 -15.04 -9.81 7.30
CA TRP A 20 -14.25 -8.58 7.27
C TRP A 20 -15.16 -7.41 6.92
N ASP A 21 -14.97 -6.28 7.60
CA ASP A 21 -15.51 -5.01 7.12
C ASP A 21 -14.68 -4.51 5.91
N PRO A 22 -15.24 -3.64 5.03
CA PRO A 22 -14.53 -3.17 3.85
C PRO A 22 -13.21 -2.45 4.15
N PHE A 23 -13.13 -1.76 5.29
CA PHE A 23 -11.96 -0.98 5.65
C PHE A 23 -10.82 -1.88 6.15
N GLN A 24 -11.14 -2.94 6.89
CA GLN A 24 -10.20 -4.00 7.26
C GLN A 24 -9.66 -4.72 6.03
N LEU A 25 -10.51 -4.98 5.04
CA LEU A 25 -10.09 -5.56 3.77
C LEU A 25 -9.12 -4.62 3.03
N MET A 26 -9.44 -3.34 2.93
CA MET A 26 -8.55 -2.34 2.32
C MET A 26 -7.22 -2.19 3.10
N ASP A 27 -7.26 -2.22 4.43
CA ASP A 27 -6.07 -2.19 5.27
C ASP A 27 -5.15 -3.39 5.01
N ARG A 28 -5.72 -4.58 4.82
CA ARG A 28 -4.96 -5.79 4.47
C ARG A 28 -4.35 -5.67 3.08
N MET A 29 -5.11 -5.16 2.10
CA MET A 29 -4.59 -4.92 0.75
C MET A 29 -3.43 -3.93 0.76
N ASP A 30 -3.50 -2.88 1.58
CA ASP A 30 -2.38 -1.94 1.78
C ASP A 30 -1.18 -2.59 2.47
N GLU A 31 -1.38 -3.50 3.43
CA GLU A 31 -0.27 -4.28 4.00
C GLU A 31 0.39 -5.18 2.97
N GLU A 32 -0.39 -5.85 2.12
CA GLU A 32 0.14 -6.67 1.03
C GLU A 32 0.90 -5.82 0.01
N ALA A 33 0.38 -4.63 -0.33
CA ALA A 33 1.06 -3.67 -1.19
C ALA A 33 2.38 -3.20 -0.57
N LEU A 34 2.39 -2.90 0.73
CA LEU A 34 3.62 -2.55 1.47
C LEU A 34 4.64 -3.69 1.45
N ARG A 35 4.21 -4.93 1.74
CA ARG A 35 5.12 -6.10 1.69
C ARG A 35 5.73 -6.25 0.30
N ARG A 36 4.91 -6.15 -0.76
CA ARG A 36 5.39 -6.18 -2.14
C ARG A 36 6.39 -5.05 -2.42
N GLU A 37 6.15 -3.85 -1.93
CA GLU A 37 7.05 -2.70 -2.11
C GLU A 37 8.39 -2.91 -1.40
N LEU A 38 8.38 -3.49 -0.19
CA LEU A 38 9.60 -3.88 0.52
C LEU A 38 10.38 -4.98 -0.23
N ASP A 39 9.67 -5.85 -0.93
CA ASP A 39 10.25 -6.85 -1.84
C ASP A 39 10.67 -6.26 -3.20
N GLY A 40 10.52 -4.94 -3.40
CA GLY A 40 10.90 -4.23 -4.63
C GLY A 40 9.86 -4.30 -5.76
N VAL A 41 8.64 -4.76 -5.47
CA VAL A 41 7.53 -4.85 -6.43
C VAL A 41 6.57 -3.69 -6.21
N ALA A 42 6.46 -2.80 -7.20
CA ALA A 42 5.56 -1.64 -7.13
C ALA A 42 4.08 -2.05 -7.23
N ALA A 43 3.24 -1.50 -6.36
CA ALA A 43 1.79 -1.65 -6.45
C ALA A 43 1.20 -0.61 -7.43
N SER A 44 0.57 -1.09 -8.50
CA SER A 44 -0.04 -0.25 -9.56
C SER A 44 -1.50 0.12 -9.31
N GLU A 45 -2.13 -0.52 -8.32
CA GLU A 45 -3.53 -0.34 -7.95
C GLU A 45 -3.70 1.00 -7.21
N LEU A 46 -4.51 1.91 -7.75
CA LEU A 46 -4.77 3.22 -7.14
C LEU A 46 -6.09 3.26 -6.35
N VAL A 47 -7.05 2.43 -6.73
CA VAL A 47 -8.40 2.44 -6.16
C VAL A 47 -8.80 1.01 -5.82
N TYR A 48 -9.40 0.85 -4.65
CA TYR A 48 -10.11 -0.36 -4.26
C TYR A 48 -11.61 -0.12 -4.37
N VAL A 49 -12.29 -1.09 -4.97
CA VAL A 49 -13.73 -1.08 -5.17
C VAL A 49 -14.27 -2.33 -4.50
N VAL A 50 -14.96 -2.18 -3.35
CA VAL A 50 -15.59 -3.30 -2.65
C VAL A 50 -17.07 -3.31 -3.01
N GLN A 51 -17.54 -4.38 -3.65
CA GLN A 51 -18.93 -4.51 -4.12
C GLN A 51 -19.69 -5.58 -3.35
N GLU A 52 -20.92 -5.27 -2.92
CA GLU A 52 -21.84 -6.24 -2.34
C GLU A 52 -23.29 -5.85 -2.61
N GLY A 53 -24.11 -6.76 -3.15
CA GLY A 53 -25.55 -6.55 -3.30
C GLY A 53 -25.94 -5.29 -4.09
N GLY A 54 -25.11 -4.87 -5.06
CA GLY A 54 -25.31 -3.65 -5.84
C GLY A 54 -24.86 -2.35 -5.16
N GLN A 55 -24.33 -2.42 -3.94
CA GLN A 55 -23.65 -1.29 -3.28
C GLN A 55 -22.14 -1.35 -3.54
N GLU A 56 -21.54 -0.17 -3.65
CA GLU A 56 -20.09 -0.02 -3.88
C GLU A 56 -19.47 0.88 -2.79
N VAL A 57 -18.39 0.40 -2.18
CA VAL A 57 -17.52 1.20 -1.33
C VAL A 57 -16.20 1.42 -2.06
N VAL A 58 -15.89 2.68 -2.32
CA VAL A 58 -14.68 3.08 -3.05
C VAL A 58 -13.66 3.65 -2.06
N GLY A 59 -12.46 3.07 -2.06
CA GLY A 59 -11.31 3.54 -1.29
C GLY A 59 -10.11 3.84 -2.19
N LEU A 60 -9.30 4.83 -1.81
CA LEU A 60 -7.98 5.02 -2.43
C LEU A 60 -6.98 4.09 -1.76
N SER A 61 -6.14 3.41 -2.53
CA SER A 61 -4.97 2.68 -1.98
C SER A 61 -3.92 3.66 -1.42
N LYS A 62 -2.84 3.15 -0.82
CA LYS A 62 -1.65 3.97 -0.56
C LYS A 62 -1.20 4.74 -1.81
N SER A 63 -0.98 4.02 -2.92
CA SER A 63 -0.58 4.62 -4.20
C SER A 63 -1.59 5.65 -4.71
N GLY A 64 -2.90 5.41 -4.51
CA GLY A 64 -3.94 6.37 -4.87
C GLY A 64 -3.93 7.66 -4.04
N VAL A 65 -3.59 7.56 -2.76
CA VAL A 65 -3.38 8.74 -1.90
C VAL A 65 -2.14 9.52 -2.34
N ASP A 66 -1.06 8.83 -2.71
CA ASP A 66 0.15 9.47 -3.22
C ASP A 66 -0.10 10.16 -4.57
N GLU A 67 -0.90 9.55 -5.46
CA GLU A 67 -1.33 10.19 -6.71
C GLU A 67 -2.17 11.45 -6.47
N CYS A 68 -3.05 11.45 -5.46
CA CYS A 68 -3.76 12.66 -5.06
C CYS A 68 -2.83 13.77 -4.55
N CYS A 69 -1.78 13.41 -3.79
CA CYS A 69 -0.76 14.36 -3.37
C CYS A 69 -0.02 14.95 -4.59
N MET A 70 0.30 14.13 -5.60
CA MET A 70 0.91 14.62 -6.85
C MET A 70 -0.02 15.53 -7.65
N ALA A 71 -1.31 15.23 -7.68
CA ALA A 71 -2.31 16.12 -8.28
C ALA A 71 -2.36 17.49 -7.56
N LEU A 72 -2.24 17.51 -6.23
CA LEU A 72 -2.14 18.77 -5.46
C LEU A 72 -0.86 19.55 -5.80
N VAL A 73 0.27 18.86 -6.00
CA VAL A 73 1.53 19.51 -6.39
C VAL A 73 1.35 20.30 -7.69
N SER A 74 0.62 19.74 -8.66
CA SER A 74 0.32 20.43 -9.92
C SER A 74 -0.53 21.70 -9.74
N GLN A 75 -1.20 21.86 -8.60
CA GLN A 75 -2.02 23.01 -8.21
C GLN A 75 -1.27 23.96 -7.26
N GLY A 76 0.04 23.79 -7.08
CA GLY A 76 0.83 24.59 -6.14
C GLY A 76 0.51 24.28 -4.67
N GLN A 77 0.06 23.06 -4.35
CA GLN A 77 -0.20 22.62 -2.98
C GLN A 77 0.63 21.40 -2.63
N VAL A 78 1.14 21.33 -1.40
CA VAL A 78 1.88 20.17 -0.89
C VAL A 78 1.34 19.75 0.46
N ILE A 79 1.38 18.45 0.75
CA ILE A 79 1.12 17.92 2.09
C ILE A 79 2.47 17.50 2.68
N ARG A 80 2.77 17.99 3.90
CA ARG A 80 3.98 17.62 4.64
C ARG A 80 3.61 16.94 5.94
N GLU A 81 4.35 15.89 6.27
CA GLU A 81 4.32 15.26 7.59
C GLU A 81 5.25 16.05 8.52
N GLU A 82 4.71 16.52 9.64
CA GLU A 82 5.44 17.35 10.60
C GLU A 82 5.97 16.54 11.77
N ASN A 83 5.21 15.53 12.20
CA ASN A 83 5.53 14.74 13.38
C ASN A 83 4.92 13.34 13.27
N LEU A 84 5.70 12.33 13.69
CA LEU A 84 5.29 10.94 13.83
C LEU A 84 5.59 10.52 15.27
N GLN A 85 4.55 10.13 16.00
CA GLN A 85 4.65 9.59 17.35
C GLN A 85 3.94 8.24 17.43
N TYR A 86 4.36 7.39 18.36
CA TYR A 86 3.63 6.19 18.69
C TYR A 86 3.71 5.90 20.18
N GLU A 87 2.69 5.20 20.69
CA GLU A 87 2.65 4.67 22.06
C GLU A 87 2.26 3.19 22.01
N LEU A 88 2.92 2.37 22.83
CA LEU A 88 2.53 0.97 23.01
C LEU A 88 1.36 0.90 24.00
N ILE A 89 0.33 0.16 23.62
CA ILE A 89 -0.88 -0.04 24.42
C ILE A 89 -1.13 -1.55 24.58
N GLY A 90 -1.69 -1.93 25.73
CA GLY A 90 -1.93 -3.34 26.08
C GLY A 90 -0.70 -4.04 26.68
N GLU A 91 -0.87 -5.32 27.01
CA GLU A 91 0.14 -6.19 27.62
C GLU A 91 0.21 -7.54 26.89
N GLY A 92 1.30 -8.29 27.09
CA GLY A 92 1.45 -9.63 26.52
C GLY A 92 1.41 -9.66 24.98
N ASP A 93 0.63 -10.59 24.44
CA ASP A 93 0.52 -10.84 23.00
C ASP A 93 -0.63 -10.06 22.35
N ASP A 94 -1.39 -9.28 23.13
CA ASP A 94 -2.41 -8.33 22.69
C ASP A 94 -1.85 -6.90 22.57
N ARG A 95 -0.52 -6.74 22.64
CA ARG A 95 0.12 -5.42 22.49
C ARG A 95 -0.11 -4.85 21.09
N GLU A 96 -0.52 -3.59 21.08
CA GLU A 96 -0.66 -2.78 19.87
C GLU A 96 0.19 -1.51 19.98
N ALA A 97 0.51 -0.93 18.83
CA ALA A 97 1.08 0.41 18.75
C ALA A 97 0.03 1.37 18.20
N LEU A 98 -0.24 2.47 18.91
CA LEU A 98 -1.05 3.57 18.42
C LEU A 98 -0.15 4.64 17.82
N PHE A 99 -0.14 4.71 16.49
CA PHE A 99 0.58 5.71 15.72
C PHE A 99 -0.25 6.97 15.56
N LYS A 100 0.40 8.13 15.70
CA LYS A 100 -0.16 9.48 15.55
C LYS A 100 0.74 10.26 14.60
N VAL A 101 0.24 10.61 13.42
CA VAL A 101 0.96 11.42 12.42
C VAL A 101 0.29 12.76 12.30
N LYS A 102 1.05 13.83 12.56
CA LYS A 102 0.62 15.20 12.29
C LYS A 102 1.05 15.59 10.88
N ALA A 103 0.11 16.02 10.06
CA ALA A 103 0.38 16.50 8.72
C ALA A 103 -0.32 17.84 8.48
N ALA A 104 0.26 18.66 7.62
CA ALA A 104 -0.29 19.95 7.22
C ALA A 104 -0.21 20.12 5.70
N ARG A 105 -1.20 20.81 5.13
CA ARG A 105 -1.18 21.21 3.73
C ARG A 105 -0.70 22.64 3.61
N PHE A 106 0.06 22.92 2.57
CA PHE A 106 0.65 24.21 2.29
C PHE A 106 0.32 24.62 0.86
N ALA A 107 0.01 25.88 0.64
CA ALA A 107 0.11 26.52 -0.67
C ALA A 107 1.56 26.95 -0.87
N VAL A 108 2.12 26.67 -2.03
CA VAL A 108 3.50 26.96 -2.40
C VAL A 108 3.48 27.91 -3.60
N SER A 109 4.03 29.10 -3.42
CA SER A 109 4.20 30.06 -4.52
C SER A 109 5.30 29.60 -5.50
N PRO A 110 5.33 30.13 -6.74
CA PRO A 110 6.43 29.89 -7.67
C PRO A 110 7.81 30.27 -7.12
N ALA A 111 7.87 31.25 -6.19
CA ALA A 111 9.07 31.66 -5.50
C ALA A 111 9.48 30.72 -4.35
N GLY A 112 8.74 29.64 -4.10
CA GLY A 112 8.99 28.67 -3.02
C GLY A 112 8.52 29.11 -1.64
N GLN A 113 7.83 30.25 -1.52
CA GLN A 113 7.22 30.66 -0.25
C GLN A 113 6.01 29.76 0.06
N GLU A 114 5.89 29.33 1.32
CA GLU A 114 4.84 28.43 1.77
C GLU A 114 3.88 29.13 2.74
N VAL A 115 2.58 28.93 2.53
CA VAL A 115 1.52 29.33 3.45
C VAL A 115 0.77 28.09 3.88
N ARG A 116 0.74 27.82 5.20
CA ARG A 116 -0.02 26.70 5.75
C ARG A 116 -1.52 26.96 5.58
N LEU A 117 -2.23 26.00 5.00
CA LEU A 117 -3.67 26.07 4.77
C LEU A 117 -4.45 25.39 5.90
N ASP A 118 -4.11 24.14 6.20
CA ASP A 118 -4.77 23.33 7.22
C ASP A 118 -3.81 22.30 7.81
N GLN A 119 -4.25 21.67 8.91
CA GLN A 119 -3.49 20.68 9.66
C GLN A 119 -4.42 19.66 10.27
N VAL A 120 -4.01 18.39 10.24
CA VAL A 120 -4.74 17.27 10.83
C VAL A 120 -3.80 16.30 11.51
N ILE A 121 -4.38 15.41 12.31
CA ILE A 121 -3.69 14.24 12.86
C ILE A 121 -4.34 13.00 12.26
N GLY A 122 -3.54 12.14 11.64
CA GLY A 122 -3.91 10.77 11.29
C GLY A 122 -3.53 9.82 12.41
N VAL A 123 -4.37 8.83 12.68
CA VAL A 123 -4.10 7.81 13.71
C VAL A 123 -4.28 6.42 13.14
N LYS A 124 -3.50 5.46 13.65
CA LYS A 124 -3.68 4.04 13.35
C LYS A 124 -3.23 3.17 14.52
N ARG A 125 -4.04 2.17 14.87
CA ARG A 125 -3.62 1.05 15.72
C ARG A 125 -3.04 -0.05 14.85
N GLN A 126 -1.89 -0.56 15.25
CA GLN A 126 -1.22 -1.67 14.56
C GLN A 126 -0.88 -2.76 15.59
N PRO A 127 -1.44 -3.97 15.44
CA PRO A 127 -1.02 -5.12 16.24
C PRO A 127 0.48 -5.37 16.06
N LEU A 128 1.18 -5.57 17.19
CA LEU A 128 2.59 -5.96 17.16
C LEU A 128 2.74 -7.42 16.75
N TYR A 129 1.76 -8.24 17.12
CA TYR A 129 1.76 -9.66 16.84
C TYR A 129 0.70 -9.99 15.79
N TYR A 130 0.98 -10.99 14.97
CA TYR A 130 -0.02 -11.60 14.10
C TYR A 130 -0.27 -13.03 14.56
N ASP A 131 -1.51 -13.47 14.39
CA ASP A 131 -1.83 -14.89 14.47
C ASP A 131 -1.21 -15.56 13.23
N PRO A 132 -0.17 -16.39 13.40
CA PRO A 132 0.38 -17.12 12.27
C PRO A 132 -0.71 -18.00 11.66
N SER A 133 -0.66 -18.18 10.35
CA SER A 133 -1.46 -19.19 9.67
C SER A 133 -1.31 -20.53 10.39
N GLN A 134 -2.42 -21.27 10.52
CA GLN A 134 -2.40 -22.63 11.05
C GLN A 134 -1.30 -23.44 10.34
N LEU A 135 -0.51 -24.16 11.11
CA LEU A 135 0.43 -25.15 10.59
C LEU A 135 -0.36 -26.40 10.26
N ASP A 136 -0.43 -26.70 8.97
CA ASP A 136 -0.93 -27.95 8.43
C ASP A 136 0.10 -28.55 7.46
N LEU A 137 -0.22 -29.71 6.90
CA LEU A 137 0.65 -30.39 5.94
C LEU A 137 0.88 -29.56 4.66
N ASP A 138 -0.05 -28.67 4.32
CA ASP A 138 0.00 -27.86 3.09
C ASP A 138 0.71 -26.51 3.30
N SER A 139 1.10 -26.22 4.55
CA SER A 139 1.90 -25.06 4.92
C SER A 139 3.32 -25.15 4.35
N ARG A 140 3.85 -24.00 3.93
CA ARG A 140 5.22 -23.91 3.38
C ARG A 140 6.27 -24.04 4.48
N VAL A 141 7.33 -24.80 4.18
CA VAL A 141 8.42 -25.04 5.10
C VAL A 141 9.35 -23.81 5.13
N PRO A 142 9.71 -23.28 6.31
CA PRO A 142 10.58 -22.10 6.46
C PRO A 142 12.06 -22.45 6.21
N SER A 143 12.37 -22.93 5.00
CA SER A 143 13.69 -23.40 4.59
C SER A 143 14.23 -22.61 3.41
N LYS A 144 15.52 -22.25 3.46
CA LYS A 144 16.23 -21.75 2.27
C LYS A 144 16.47 -22.87 1.25
N LYS A 145 16.75 -24.10 1.71
CA LYS A 145 17.01 -25.27 0.86
C LYS A 145 15.75 -25.74 0.13
N TYR A 146 14.63 -25.78 0.84
CA TYR A 146 13.34 -26.23 0.31
C TYR A 146 12.35 -25.07 0.14
N ARG A 147 12.83 -23.95 -0.41
CA ARG A 147 12.02 -22.73 -0.55
C ARG A 147 10.78 -23.02 -1.41
N GLY A 148 9.60 -22.75 -0.82
CA GLY A 148 8.32 -22.91 -1.51
C GLY A 148 7.69 -24.30 -1.41
N LYS A 149 8.40 -25.29 -0.85
CA LYS A 149 7.86 -26.63 -0.62
C LYS A 149 6.98 -26.69 0.62
N THR A 150 5.95 -27.55 0.59
CA THR A 150 5.07 -27.83 1.73
C THR A 150 5.59 -28.97 2.59
N TYR A 151 5.08 -29.10 3.82
CA TYR A 151 5.41 -30.26 4.67
C TYR A 151 4.98 -31.58 4.02
N ARG A 152 3.81 -31.61 3.36
CA ARG A 152 3.31 -32.75 2.60
C ARG A 152 4.28 -33.18 1.52
N GLU A 153 4.74 -32.24 0.68
CA GLU A 153 5.70 -32.53 -0.38
C GLU A 153 7.02 -33.08 0.18
N LEU A 154 7.51 -32.56 1.32
CA LEU A 154 8.74 -33.07 1.93
C LEU A 154 8.59 -34.49 2.51
N LEU A 155 7.39 -34.89 2.91
CA LEU A 155 7.13 -36.25 3.40
C LEU A 155 7.14 -37.31 2.29
N GLU A 156 7.06 -36.91 1.02
CA GLU A 156 7.04 -37.84 -0.13
C GLU A 156 8.41 -38.46 -0.45
N PHE A 157 9.51 -37.82 -0.03
CA PHE A 157 10.86 -38.27 -0.38
C PHE A 157 11.81 -38.33 0.84
N ALA A 158 12.78 -39.25 0.78
CA ALA A 158 13.67 -39.57 1.91
C ALA A 158 14.44 -38.34 2.42
N GLU A 159 15.06 -37.58 1.52
CA GLU A 159 15.84 -36.38 1.88
C GLU A 159 14.98 -35.28 2.53
N GLY A 160 13.69 -35.23 2.22
CA GLY A 160 12.72 -34.32 2.81
C GLY A 160 12.37 -34.75 4.23
N ARG A 161 12.15 -36.05 4.45
CA ARG A 161 11.96 -36.64 5.79
C ARG A 161 13.17 -36.44 6.69
N ASP A 162 14.38 -36.63 6.17
CA ASP A 162 15.63 -36.39 6.91
C ASP A 162 15.75 -34.92 7.33
N TYR A 163 15.38 -34.01 6.45
CA TYR A 163 15.36 -32.58 6.77
C TYR A 163 14.32 -32.24 7.83
N LEU A 164 13.12 -32.81 7.74
CA LEU A 164 12.08 -32.65 8.75
C LEU A 164 12.52 -33.23 10.10
N ALA A 165 13.19 -34.40 10.12
CA ALA A 165 13.74 -34.97 11.34
C ALA A 165 14.78 -34.02 11.97
N TRP A 166 15.66 -33.45 11.16
CA TRP A 166 16.58 -32.41 11.63
C TRP A 166 15.83 -31.19 12.20
N MET A 167 14.76 -30.72 11.53
CA MET A 167 13.94 -29.61 12.03
C MET A 167 13.32 -29.94 13.40
N ALA A 168 12.75 -31.14 13.58
CA ALA A 168 12.13 -31.59 14.82
C ALA A 168 13.06 -31.51 16.05
N GLU A 169 14.37 -31.58 15.83
CA GLU A 169 15.39 -31.50 16.89
C GLU A 169 15.96 -30.08 17.03
N ASN A 170 16.30 -29.46 15.89
CA ASN A 170 17.21 -28.31 15.84
C ASN A 170 16.54 -26.97 15.54
N PHE A 171 15.26 -26.95 15.15
CA PHE A 171 14.59 -25.69 14.80
C PHE A 171 14.33 -24.81 16.04
N GLY A 172 14.53 -23.49 15.92
CA GLY A 172 14.45 -22.57 17.08
C GLY A 172 13.05 -22.44 17.68
N GLU A 173 12.00 -22.59 16.87
CA GLU A 173 10.60 -22.50 17.31
C GLU A 173 10.09 -23.86 17.81
N SER A 174 9.73 -23.95 19.08
CA SER A 174 9.25 -25.18 19.73
C SER A 174 7.99 -25.75 19.08
N GLU A 175 7.10 -24.89 18.63
CA GLU A 175 5.81 -25.21 18.03
C GLU A 175 5.99 -25.90 16.68
N ILE A 176 6.96 -25.42 15.88
CA ILE A 176 7.35 -26.08 14.64
C ILE A 176 7.98 -27.43 14.94
N ARG A 177 8.89 -27.50 15.93
CA ARG A 177 9.52 -28.78 16.29
C ARG A 177 8.48 -29.82 16.66
N GLU A 178 7.53 -29.45 17.50
CA GLU A 178 6.48 -30.36 17.94
C GLU A 178 5.55 -30.75 16.80
N PHE A 179 5.12 -29.79 15.98
CA PHE A 179 4.34 -30.07 14.77
C PHE A 179 5.08 -31.07 13.86
N VAL A 180 6.37 -30.85 13.61
CA VAL A 180 7.18 -31.71 12.73
C VAL A 180 7.35 -33.12 13.30
N ARG A 181 7.53 -33.27 14.63
CA ARG A 181 7.57 -34.59 15.28
C ARG A 181 6.29 -35.39 15.04
N ARG A 182 5.15 -34.74 15.20
CA ARG A 182 3.84 -35.41 15.09
C ARG A 182 3.53 -35.83 13.66
N ILE A 183 3.82 -34.98 12.66
CA ILE A 183 3.62 -35.37 11.26
C ILE A 183 4.59 -36.49 10.83
N LEU A 184 5.83 -36.52 11.37
CA LEU A 184 6.77 -37.62 11.12
C LEU A 184 6.31 -38.93 11.78
N ALA A 185 5.58 -38.85 12.89
CA ALA A 185 4.92 -40.00 13.51
C ALA A 185 3.67 -40.47 12.73
N GLY A 186 3.30 -39.78 11.64
CA GLY A 186 2.13 -40.11 10.83
C GLY A 186 0.81 -39.54 11.36
N GLU A 187 0.87 -38.61 12.32
CA GLU A 187 -0.33 -37.92 12.80
C GLU A 187 -0.75 -36.83 11.80
N GLU A 188 -2.03 -36.81 11.42
CA GLU A 188 -2.63 -35.66 10.75
C GLU A 188 -2.98 -34.62 11.82
N VAL A 189 -2.14 -33.58 11.91
CA VAL A 189 -2.30 -32.53 12.92
C VAL A 189 -2.46 -31.18 12.26
N VAL A 190 -3.32 -30.37 12.85
CA VAL A 190 -3.29 -28.92 12.69
C VAL A 190 -2.72 -28.33 13.98
N ALA A 191 -1.60 -27.62 13.88
CA ALA A 191 -1.00 -26.93 15.01
C ALA A 191 -1.20 -25.41 14.87
N GLN A 192 -1.46 -24.73 15.99
CA GLN A 192 -1.39 -23.28 16.05
C GLN A 192 0.02 -22.89 16.48
N ARG A 193 0.72 -22.10 15.67
CA ARG A 193 1.94 -21.44 16.14
C ARG A 193 1.54 -20.36 17.16
N GLY A 194 2.38 -20.15 18.17
CA GLY A 194 2.26 -18.98 19.04
C GLY A 194 2.30 -17.68 18.22
N ARG A 195 1.66 -16.64 18.71
CA ARG A 195 1.63 -15.32 18.05
C ARG A 195 3.04 -14.84 17.76
N GLN A 196 3.27 -14.43 16.51
CA GLN A 196 4.60 -14.00 16.08
C GLN A 196 4.68 -12.48 16.01
N LEU A 197 5.79 -11.92 16.47
CA LEU A 197 6.05 -10.49 16.32
C LEU A 197 6.14 -10.15 14.83
N ASN A 198 5.31 -9.24 14.35
CA ASN A 198 5.35 -8.72 13.00
C ASN A 198 6.61 -7.86 12.82
N PRO A 199 7.62 -8.26 12.02
CA PRO A 199 8.86 -7.50 11.89
C PRO A 199 8.67 -6.10 11.28
N HIS A 200 7.52 -5.86 10.65
CA HIS A 200 7.18 -4.60 9.97
C HIS A 200 6.02 -3.85 10.65
N TRP A 201 5.74 -4.13 11.93
CA TRP A 201 4.67 -3.45 12.65
C TRP A 201 4.87 -1.93 12.66
N TYR A 202 6.12 -1.48 12.75
CA TYR A 202 6.44 -0.06 12.80
C TYR A 202 6.15 0.64 11.47
N GLU A 203 6.72 0.14 10.37
CA GLU A 203 6.56 0.69 9.03
C GLU A 203 5.09 0.65 8.59
N ALA A 204 4.40 -0.46 8.85
CA ALA A 204 2.99 -0.60 8.53
C ALA A 204 2.13 0.40 9.31
N GLY A 205 2.33 0.52 10.62
CA GLY A 205 1.55 1.42 11.46
C GLY A 205 1.81 2.89 11.14
N ALA A 206 3.08 3.29 11.00
CA ALA A 206 3.48 4.64 10.63
C ALA A 206 2.94 5.04 9.25
N MET A 207 3.09 4.19 8.25
CA MET A 207 2.61 4.47 6.90
C MET A 207 1.08 4.59 6.85
N LYS A 208 0.34 3.70 7.51
CA LYS A 208 -1.13 3.79 7.56
C LYS A 208 -1.60 5.06 8.27
N ALA A 209 -0.97 5.43 9.38
CA ALA A 209 -1.28 6.68 10.07
C ALA A 209 -0.98 7.92 9.19
N ALA A 210 0.14 7.91 8.46
CA ALA A 210 0.50 8.95 7.51
C ALA A 210 -0.49 9.04 6.34
N ARG A 211 -0.86 7.90 5.74
CA ARG A 211 -1.90 7.81 4.70
C ARG A 211 -3.21 8.40 5.21
N ASN A 212 -3.65 8.06 6.42
CA ASN A 212 -4.85 8.60 7.04
C ASN A 212 -4.78 10.12 7.22
N ALA A 213 -3.62 10.65 7.62
CA ALA A 213 -3.40 12.09 7.74
C ALA A 213 -3.47 12.79 6.37
N ARG A 214 -2.75 12.28 5.37
CA ARG A 214 -2.77 12.80 3.99
C ARG A 214 -4.17 12.77 3.39
N PHE A 215 -4.86 11.63 3.49
CA PHE A 215 -6.23 11.46 2.96
C PHE A 215 -7.22 12.50 3.48
N ARG A 216 -7.10 12.88 4.76
CA ARG A 216 -7.95 13.91 5.38
C ARG A 216 -7.67 15.32 4.86
N LEU A 217 -6.45 15.60 4.40
CA LEU A 217 -6.05 16.90 3.83
C LEU A 217 -6.35 17.01 2.33
N ILE A 218 -6.63 15.90 1.64
CA ILE A 218 -6.92 15.90 0.21
C ILE A 218 -8.37 16.35 -0.04
N PRO A 219 -8.60 17.43 -0.82
CA PRO A 219 -9.94 17.87 -1.19
C PRO A 219 -10.77 16.77 -1.88
N GLY A 220 -12.09 16.80 -1.64
CA GLY A 220 -13.02 15.84 -2.25
C GLY A 220 -12.98 15.81 -3.78
N SER A 221 -12.81 16.97 -4.42
CA SER A 221 -12.70 17.09 -5.88
C SER A 221 -11.47 16.38 -6.44
N VAL A 222 -10.31 16.52 -5.79
CA VAL A 222 -9.07 15.84 -6.19
C VAL A 222 -9.22 14.32 -6.05
N ARG A 223 -9.82 13.85 -4.95
CA ARG A 223 -10.12 12.41 -4.77
C ARG A 223 -11.02 11.88 -5.88
N ALA A 224 -12.11 12.59 -6.18
CA ALA A 224 -13.04 12.18 -7.24
C ALA A 224 -12.36 12.12 -8.61
N GLN A 225 -11.52 13.10 -8.94
CA GLN A 225 -10.76 13.14 -10.19
C GLN A 225 -9.79 11.96 -10.33
N VAL A 226 -9.03 11.66 -9.28
CA VAL A 226 -8.08 10.53 -9.27
C VAL A 226 -8.83 9.20 -9.37
N ILE A 227 -9.94 9.04 -8.64
CA ILE A 227 -10.77 7.83 -8.70
C ILE A 227 -11.32 7.62 -10.13
N ALA A 228 -11.87 8.66 -10.75
CA ALA A 228 -12.41 8.58 -12.11
C ALA A 228 -11.31 8.20 -13.12
N SER A 229 -10.15 8.84 -13.02
CA SER A 229 -9.01 8.57 -13.90
C SER A 229 -8.48 7.14 -13.72
N ALA A 230 -8.36 6.66 -12.49
CA ALA A 230 -7.90 5.31 -12.19
C ALA A 230 -8.87 4.24 -12.71
N ARG A 231 -10.19 4.48 -12.62
CA ARG A 231 -11.20 3.59 -13.21
C ARG A 231 -11.06 3.52 -14.73
N GLN A 232 -10.92 4.67 -15.39
CA GLN A 232 -10.73 4.73 -16.85
C GLN A 232 -9.44 4.04 -17.30
N ALA A 233 -8.37 4.13 -16.49
CA ALA A 233 -7.07 3.52 -16.78
C ALA A 233 -6.97 2.04 -16.38
N GLY A 234 -8.03 1.42 -15.85
CA GLY A 234 -7.99 0.04 -15.37
C GLY A 234 -7.11 -0.17 -14.13
N GLN A 235 -6.84 0.88 -13.36
CA GLN A 235 -6.04 0.85 -12.12
C GLN A 235 -6.93 0.70 -10.86
N ALA A 236 -8.21 0.46 -11.05
CA ALA A 236 -9.17 0.14 -10.00
C ALA A 236 -9.26 -1.39 -9.84
N ARG A 237 -9.00 -1.88 -8.63
CA ARG A 237 -9.18 -3.28 -8.28
C ARG A 237 -10.55 -3.48 -7.66
N VAL A 238 -11.40 -4.22 -8.35
CA VAL A 238 -12.70 -4.66 -7.86
C VAL A 238 -12.51 -5.90 -6.99
N VAL A 239 -13.12 -5.90 -5.80
CA VAL A 239 -13.12 -7.01 -4.86
C VAL A 239 -14.57 -7.28 -4.47
N ASP A 240 -15.02 -8.50 -4.73
CA ASP A 240 -16.34 -8.96 -4.31
C ASP A 240 -16.32 -9.17 -2.79
N ALA A 241 -17.20 -8.47 -2.07
CA ALA A 241 -17.35 -8.65 -0.64
C ALA A 241 -18.13 -9.93 -0.34
N GLN A 242 -17.86 -10.56 0.81
CA GLN A 242 -18.71 -11.64 1.31
C GLN A 242 -20.08 -11.07 1.71
N ALA A 243 -21.14 -11.85 1.52
CA ALA A 243 -22.50 -11.45 1.89
C ALA A 243 -22.58 -11.06 3.38
N GLY A 244 -23.06 -9.86 3.66
CA GLY A 244 -23.18 -9.22 4.97
C GLY A 244 -22.11 -8.16 5.29
N THR A 245 -21.03 -8.05 4.52
CA THR A 245 -19.91 -7.11 4.78
C THR A 245 -20.32 -5.62 4.77
N LEU A 246 -21.30 -5.22 3.96
CA LEU A 246 -21.76 -3.83 3.81
C LEU A 246 -22.93 -3.45 4.72
N ARG A 247 -23.56 -4.41 5.44
CA ARG A 247 -24.75 -4.16 6.27
C ARG A 247 -24.56 -3.08 7.36
N GLY A 248 -23.32 -2.79 7.77
CA GLY A 248 -23.00 -1.79 8.79
C GLY A 248 -22.62 -0.39 8.27
N VAL A 249 -22.35 -0.21 6.97
CA VAL A 249 -21.76 1.04 6.43
C VAL A 249 -22.82 2.08 6.04
N ALA A 250 -24.09 1.68 5.95
CA ALA A 250 -25.21 2.48 5.41
C ALA A 250 -25.64 3.73 6.23
N LYS A 251 -24.88 4.17 7.25
CA LYS A 251 -25.25 5.35 8.07
C LYS A 251 -24.50 6.65 7.75
N ALA A 252 -23.59 6.67 6.78
CA ALA A 252 -22.93 7.89 6.33
C ALA A 252 -23.32 8.20 4.87
N VAL A 253 -24.48 8.83 4.68
CA VAL A 253 -24.92 9.34 3.36
C VAL A 253 -24.09 10.59 3.03
N PRO A 254 -23.35 10.63 1.91
CA PRO A 254 -22.86 11.89 1.38
C PRO A 254 -24.02 12.64 0.72
N VAL A 255 -24.23 13.89 1.15
CA VAL A 255 -25.14 14.84 0.51
C VAL A 255 -24.72 15.00 -0.96
N GLN A 256 -25.54 14.52 -1.88
CA GLN A 256 -25.40 14.81 -3.31
C GLN A 256 -25.84 16.26 -3.55
N PRO A 257 -25.04 17.10 -4.22
CA PRO A 257 -25.54 18.35 -4.76
C PRO A 257 -26.37 18.08 -6.01
N GLU A 258 -27.59 18.59 -5.98
CA GLU A 258 -28.62 18.58 -7.02
C GLU A 258 -28.07 19.24 -8.31
N ALA A 259 -28.11 18.50 -9.42
CA ALA A 259 -27.61 18.95 -10.71
C ALA A 259 -28.67 19.78 -11.46
N ALA A 260 -28.32 21.02 -11.82
CA ALA A 260 -29.08 21.83 -12.78
C ALA A 260 -28.64 21.51 -14.23
N PRO A 261 -29.55 21.55 -15.22
CA PRO A 261 -29.24 21.19 -16.60
C PRO A 261 -28.63 22.40 -17.33
N VAL A 262 -27.52 22.19 -18.05
CA VAL A 262 -26.98 23.18 -18.99
C VAL A 262 -26.76 22.53 -20.35
N ALA A 263 -27.32 23.20 -21.35
CA ALA A 263 -27.41 22.81 -22.75
C ALA A 263 -26.05 22.78 -23.47
N ALA A 264 -25.98 21.94 -24.51
CA ALA A 264 -24.88 21.81 -25.45
C ALA A 264 -24.75 23.03 -26.39
N PRO A 265 -23.53 23.25 -26.93
CA PRO A 265 -23.44 23.55 -28.35
C PRO A 265 -22.35 22.74 -29.09
N ALA A 266 -22.49 22.79 -30.41
CA ALA A 266 -21.92 21.93 -31.43
C ALA A 266 -20.43 22.14 -31.74
N ALA A 267 -19.87 21.14 -32.42
CA ALA A 267 -18.48 20.95 -32.80
C ALA A 267 -17.97 21.86 -33.92
N ALA A 268 -16.64 22.02 -33.97
CA ALA A 268 -15.86 22.34 -35.18
C ALA A 268 -14.62 21.41 -35.25
N PRO A 269 -14.15 21.02 -36.45
CA PRO A 269 -13.12 20.00 -36.62
C PRO A 269 -11.71 20.61 -36.57
N VAL A 270 -10.78 19.92 -35.91
CA VAL A 270 -9.35 20.25 -35.96
C VAL A 270 -8.60 19.11 -36.61
N GLU A 271 -7.85 19.44 -37.66
CA GLU A 271 -7.06 18.56 -38.50
C GLU A 271 -5.97 17.82 -37.71
N ARG A 272 -5.84 16.52 -37.99
CA ARG A 272 -4.80 15.65 -37.43
C ARG A 272 -3.49 15.87 -38.17
N SER A 273 -2.47 16.36 -37.49
CA SER A 273 -1.10 16.30 -37.97
C SER A 273 -0.49 14.91 -37.73
N GLU A 274 0.07 14.33 -38.78
CA GLU A 274 0.76 13.04 -38.76
C GLU A 274 2.03 13.10 -37.91
N ALA A 275 2.13 12.21 -36.92
CA ALA A 275 3.32 12.05 -36.10
C ALA A 275 4.26 11.01 -36.74
N VAL A 276 5.45 11.47 -37.13
CA VAL A 276 6.56 10.66 -37.62
C VAL A 276 7.10 9.78 -36.49
N SER A 277 6.84 8.46 -36.54
CA SER A 277 7.44 7.49 -35.64
C SER A 277 8.93 7.28 -35.98
N ARG A 278 9.82 7.70 -35.08
CA ARG A 278 11.18 7.14 -34.97
C ARG A 278 11.20 6.13 -33.83
N VAL A 279 11.12 4.84 -34.19
CA VAL A 279 11.27 3.72 -33.25
C VAL A 279 12.75 3.52 -32.98
N GLY A 280 13.19 4.03 -31.83
CA GLY A 280 14.48 3.67 -31.22
C GLY A 280 14.23 3.22 -29.77
N PRO A 281 15.19 2.51 -29.14
CA PRO A 281 15.05 1.94 -27.80
C PRO A 281 14.90 2.97 -26.67
N TYR A 282 14.85 4.27 -27.00
CA TYR A 282 14.64 5.41 -26.11
C TYR A 282 13.48 6.30 -26.55
N ALA A 283 12.50 5.74 -27.29
CA ALA A 283 11.30 6.50 -27.63
C ALA A 283 10.55 6.90 -26.34
N PRO A 284 10.15 8.17 -26.18
CA PRO A 284 9.36 8.62 -25.04
C PRO A 284 8.08 7.80 -24.92
N THR A 285 7.74 7.37 -23.72
CA THR A 285 6.48 6.65 -23.46
C THR A 285 5.27 7.53 -23.79
N GLU A 286 4.14 6.93 -24.18
CA GLU A 286 2.91 7.68 -24.48
C GLU A 286 2.49 8.64 -23.35
N LYS A 287 2.74 8.25 -22.09
CA LYS A 287 2.49 9.08 -20.91
C LYS A 287 3.39 10.31 -20.84
N GLN A 288 4.66 10.17 -21.22
CA GLN A 288 5.60 11.29 -21.30
C GLN A 288 5.18 12.23 -22.44
N VAL A 289 4.80 11.69 -23.61
CA VAL A 289 4.31 12.49 -24.74
C VAL A 289 3.07 13.30 -24.36
N ALA A 290 2.09 12.67 -23.69
CA ALA A 290 0.88 13.35 -23.23
C ALA A 290 1.17 14.42 -22.15
N PHE A 291 2.16 14.20 -21.28
CA PHE A 291 2.60 15.20 -20.31
C PHE A 291 3.26 16.40 -21.00
N TYR A 292 4.14 16.18 -21.98
CA TYR A 292 4.78 17.24 -22.75
C TYR A 292 3.77 18.07 -23.54
N GLN A 293 2.76 17.43 -24.15
CA GLN A 293 1.69 18.13 -24.85
C GLN A 293 0.89 19.03 -23.91
N ARG A 294 0.49 18.52 -22.74
CA ARG A 294 -0.22 19.33 -21.74
C ARG A 294 0.62 20.49 -21.20
N LEU A 295 1.92 20.29 -21.00
CA LEU A 295 2.82 21.35 -20.55
C LEU A 295 2.98 22.43 -21.63
N ALA A 296 3.08 22.03 -22.91
CA ALA A 296 3.17 22.94 -24.04
C ALA A 296 1.88 23.74 -24.26
N GLU A 297 0.72 23.11 -24.10
CA GLU A 297 -0.60 23.72 -24.29
C GLU A 297 -1.12 24.49 -23.06
N SER A 298 -0.44 24.36 -21.91
CA SER A 298 -0.87 24.97 -20.67
C SER A 298 -0.89 26.51 -20.76
N PRO A 299 -2.04 27.16 -20.54
CA PRO A 299 -2.13 28.62 -20.48
C PRO A 299 -1.61 29.20 -19.15
N VAL A 300 -1.25 28.34 -18.19
CA VAL A 300 -0.83 28.72 -16.84
C VAL A 300 0.64 29.15 -16.81
N PHE A 301 1.44 28.65 -17.74
CA PHE A 301 2.87 28.95 -17.81
C PHE A 301 3.15 29.95 -18.92
N SER A 302 3.97 30.95 -18.63
CA SER A 302 4.55 31.82 -19.66
C SER A 302 5.37 30.99 -20.67
N GLU A 303 5.60 31.53 -21.86
CA GLU A 303 6.46 30.85 -22.86
C GLU A 303 7.87 30.60 -22.32
N GLU A 304 8.41 31.52 -21.50
CA GLU A 304 9.73 31.38 -20.89
C GLU A 304 9.77 30.26 -19.86
N GLU A 305 8.74 30.13 -19.02
CA GLU A 305 8.62 29.03 -18.05
C GLU A 305 8.42 27.67 -18.73
N ARG A 306 7.63 27.61 -19.81
CA ARG A 306 7.48 26.39 -20.63
C ARG A 306 8.81 25.99 -21.25
N ARG A 307 9.55 26.96 -21.81
CA ARG A 307 10.88 26.72 -22.39
C ARG A 307 11.86 26.23 -21.33
N GLY A 308 11.90 26.85 -20.16
CA GLY A 308 12.77 26.44 -19.05
C GLY A 308 12.42 25.06 -18.48
N ALA A 309 11.14 24.73 -18.37
CA ALA A 309 10.69 23.41 -17.92
C ALA A 309 11.03 22.31 -18.95
N LEU A 310 10.86 22.58 -20.25
CA LEU A 310 11.24 21.67 -21.32
C LEU A 310 12.76 21.48 -21.41
N GLU A 311 13.54 22.55 -21.24
CA GLU A 311 15.00 22.51 -21.22
C GLU A 311 15.54 21.75 -19.99
N TRP A 312 14.95 21.98 -18.81
CA TRP A 312 15.24 21.24 -17.59
C TRP A 312 14.90 19.74 -17.74
N LEU A 313 13.75 19.43 -18.35
CA LEU A 313 13.36 18.05 -18.65
C LEU A 313 14.29 17.41 -19.68
N ALA A 314 14.72 18.13 -20.72
CA ALA A 314 15.66 17.62 -21.71
C ALA A 314 17.05 17.32 -21.12
N THR A 315 17.50 18.16 -20.17
CA THR A 315 18.78 17.95 -19.46
C THR A 315 18.71 16.86 -18.39
N LYS A 316 17.52 16.59 -17.81
CA LYS A 316 17.34 15.54 -16.78
C LYS A 316 16.87 14.19 -17.33
N ALA A 317 16.03 14.17 -18.37
CA ALA A 317 15.54 12.94 -19.00
C ALA A 317 16.63 12.17 -19.74
N THR A 318 17.72 12.85 -20.13
CA THR A 318 18.88 12.23 -20.78
C THR A 318 19.94 11.71 -19.82
N ARG A 319 19.86 12.01 -18.51
CA ARG A 319 20.87 11.57 -17.53
C ARG A 319 20.27 11.22 -16.15
N GLN A 320 20.06 9.92 -15.96
CA GLN A 320 20.25 9.18 -14.71
C GLN A 320 19.11 9.14 -13.66
N THR A 321 18.83 7.92 -13.16
CA THR A 321 17.77 7.55 -12.21
C THR A 321 17.91 8.19 -10.82
N ILE A 322 16.78 8.37 -10.13
CA ILE A 322 16.60 8.97 -8.79
C ILE A 322 17.63 8.50 -7.74
N LYS A 323 18.11 7.26 -7.84
CA LYS A 323 19.16 6.70 -6.97
C LYS A 323 20.48 7.50 -7.01
N ASP A 324 20.90 7.96 -8.19
CA ASP A 324 22.17 8.68 -8.36
C ASP A 324 22.07 10.14 -7.87
N GLN A 325 20.85 10.71 -7.82
CA GLN A 325 20.60 12.00 -7.19
C GLN A 325 20.73 11.92 -5.66
N ILE A 326 20.29 10.80 -5.06
CA ILE A 326 20.42 10.54 -3.62
C ILE A 326 21.89 10.33 -3.23
N ASP A 327 22.66 9.59 -4.03
CA ASP A 327 24.08 9.34 -3.74
C ASP A 327 24.96 10.58 -3.97
N TRP A 328 24.61 11.45 -4.93
CA TRP A 328 25.27 12.74 -5.10
C TRP A 328 25.01 13.69 -3.91
N LEU A 329 23.76 13.75 -3.41
CA LEU A 329 23.42 14.55 -2.23
C LEU A 329 24.15 14.07 -0.97
N LYS A 330 24.31 12.75 -0.79
CA LYS A 330 25.09 12.18 0.33
C LYS A 330 26.55 12.62 0.30
N ARG A 331 27.22 12.58 -0.87
CA ARG A 331 28.62 13.03 -1.03
C ARG A 331 28.80 14.53 -0.76
N GLN A 332 27.82 15.37 -1.13
CA GLN A 332 27.84 16.80 -0.84
C GLN A 332 27.69 17.11 0.66
N VAL A 333 26.93 16.31 1.40
CA VAL A 333 26.78 16.46 2.85
C VAL A 333 28.04 16.00 3.59
N GLU A 334 28.68 14.92 3.15
CA GLU A 334 29.91 14.39 3.76
C GLU A 334 31.09 15.35 3.58
N THR A 335 31.32 15.87 2.37
CA THR A 335 32.39 16.84 2.09
C THR A 335 32.23 18.16 2.86
N ARG A 336 31.00 18.64 3.10
CA ARG A 336 30.74 19.85 3.91
C ARG A 336 30.94 19.63 5.41
N ARG A 337 30.75 18.40 5.92
CA ARG A 337 31.08 18.05 7.32
C ARG A 337 32.60 18.04 7.55
N SER A 338 33.37 17.58 6.58
CA SER A 338 34.83 17.55 6.66
C SER A 338 35.45 18.96 6.68
N HIS A 339 34.87 19.94 5.98
CA HIS A 339 35.35 21.33 6.01
C HIS A 339 35.08 22.04 7.34
N ARG A 340 33.91 21.83 7.97
CA ARG A 340 33.60 22.45 9.28
C ARG A 340 34.42 21.89 10.44
N ALA A 341 34.91 20.64 10.34
CA ALA A 341 35.78 20.06 11.36
C ALA A 341 37.21 20.65 11.34
N GLY A 342 37.65 21.26 10.22
CA GLY A 342 38.96 21.89 10.09
C GLY A 342 39.01 23.35 10.57
N GLU A 343 37.88 24.06 10.57
CA GLU A 343 37.82 25.47 10.97
C GLU A 343 37.63 25.70 12.47
N SER A 344 37.36 24.64 13.25
CA SER A 344 37.15 24.73 14.70
C SER A 344 38.38 24.34 15.54
N ALA A 345 39.53 24.15 14.88
CA ALA A 345 40.80 23.77 15.53
C ALA A 345 41.98 24.71 15.15
N ALA A 346 41.69 25.99 14.90
CA ALA A 346 42.67 27.05 14.72
C ALA A 346 42.53 28.11 15.82
#